data_AF-A0A4S4CHI8-F1
#
_entry.id   AF-A0A4S4CHI8-F1
#
_cell.length_a   1.000
_cell.length_b   1.000
_cell.length_c   1.000
_cell.angle_alpha   90.00
_cell.angle_beta   90.00
_cell.angle_gamma   90.00
#
_symmetry.space_group_name_H-M   'P 1'
#
loop_
_entity.id
_entity.type
_entity.pdbx_description
1 polymer ?
#
loop_
_entity_poly.entity_id
_entity_poly.type
_entity_poly.pdbx_seq_one_letter_code
_entity_poly.pdbx_strand_id
1 'polypeptide(L)'
;MSTAVPGRQATWPMPAPPARPYAEAMTRSLAYFTDLALRRHEGSVVTREGTLTVIRSPQNQGFWWGNFLLMPAPPLPGDLDRWETQFQNHHSAAHHRAFGVDTPDGNEGAADDFRAAGYQVMHDTVLTAEVTHPPRRLNTDATFRPLATEADWASAHALRMAVNAADPSGHEETGYREFSTLKLASYRRAQEAGHGALLGAFDDTGTMLCGLGIFDAGEGVARYQSVETHPEARSRGLAGTLVHTAAAWAREHLGTRTLVIVADPNYHAQALYESVGFTATEVQLAIQKRPAGD
;
A
#
# COMPACT_ATOMS: atom_id res chain seq x y z
N MET A 1 0.95 51.02 -30.90
CA MET A 1 0.63 49.79 -31.65
C MET A 1 1.63 48.73 -31.28
N SER A 2 1.28 47.83 -30.37
CA SER A 2 1.91 46.51 -30.23
C SER A 2 0.95 45.66 -29.40
N THR A 3 0.20 44.83 -30.10
CA THR A 3 -0.80 43.90 -29.56
C THR A 3 -0.11 42.62 -29.12
N ALA A 4 -0.05 42.36 -27.81
CA ALA A 4 0.36 41.07 -27.27
C ALA A 4 -0.86 40.13 -27.20
N VAL A 5 -0.77 39.01 -27.90
CA VAL A 5 -1.73 37.89 -27.85
C VAL A 5 -1.31 36.97 -26.69
N PRO A 6 -2.19 36.60 -25.75
CA PRO A 6 -1.88 35.55 -24.77
C PRO A 6 -2.01 34.18 -25.43
N GLY A 7 -0.91 33.43 -25.45
CA GLY A 7 -0.89 32.03 -25.90
C GLY A 7 -1.70 31.14 -24.97
N ARG A 8 -2.63 30.36 -25.55
CA ARG A 8 -3.33 29.26 -24.87
C ARG A 8 -2.31 28.19 -24.50
N GLN A 9 -2.22 27.84 -23.22
CA GLN A 9 -1.57 26.60 -22.79
C GLN A 9 -2.42 25.43 -23.27
N ALA A 10 -1.88 24.63 -24.19
CA ALA A 10 -2.47 23.37 -24.57
C ALA A 10 -2.19 22.34 -23.47
N THR A 11 -3.23 21.95 -22.73
CA THR A 11 -3.20 20.78 -21.86
C THR A 11 -3.17 19.53 -22.74
N TRP A 12 -2.03 18.85 -22.79
CA TRP A 12 -1.91 17.56 -23.45
C TRP A 12 -2.52 16.49 -22.56
N PRO A 13 -3.53 15.71 -23.00
CA PRO A 13 -3.95 14.54 -22.26
C PRO A 13 -2.80 13.52 -22.31
N MET A 14 -2.25 13.18 -21.14
CA MET A 14 -1.31 12.06 -21.01
C MET A 14 -2.01 10.78 -21.50
N PRO A 15 -1.43 10.01 -22.44
CA PRO A 15 -2.00 8.72 -22.79
C PRO A 15 -1.90 7.78 -21.59
N ALA A 16 -3.03 7.19 -21.20
CA ALA A 16 -3.06 6.11 -20.22
C ALA A 16 -2.14 4.97 -20.72
N PRO A 17 -1.23 4.44 -19.87
CA PRO A 17 -0.42 3.30 -20.27
C PRO A 17 -1.34 2.11 -20.58
N PRO A 18 -1.07 1.32 -21.63
CA PRO A 18 -1.88 0.15 -21.94
C PRO A 18 -1.78 -0.84 -20.78
N ALA A 19 -2.92 -1.22 -20.21
CA ALA A 19 -3.03 -2.27 -19.20
C ALA A 19 -2.58 -3.61 -19.84
N ARG A 20 -1.30 -3.95 -19.66
CA ARG A 20 -0.84 -5.31 -19.94
C ARG A 20 -1.28 -6.17 -18.75
N PRO A 21 -2.05 -7.25 -18.97
CA PRO A 21 -2.33 -8.19 -17.88
C PRO A 21 -1.01 -8.78 -17.39
N TYR A 22 -0.75 -8.69 -16.08
CA TYR A 22 0.45 -9.26 -15.45
C TYR A 22 0.32 -10.79 -15.41
N ALA A 23 1.32 -11.49 -15.97
CA ALA A 23 1.15 -12.80 -16.58
C ALA A 23 1.02 -13.97 -15.57
N GLU A 24 1.27 -13.73 -14.28
CA GLU A 24 1.05 -14.75 -13.22
C GLU A 24 -0.20 -14.52 -12.36
N ALA A 25 -0.83 -13.34 -12.41
CA ALA A 25 -1.97 -13.01 -11.55
C ALA A 25 -3.31 -12.83 -12.26
N MET A 26 -3.32 -12.67 -13.60
CA MET A 26 -4.53 -12.28 -14.36
C MET A 26 -5.25 -11.05 -13.78
N THR A 27 -4.52 -10.16 -13.08
CA THR A 27 -5.06 -8.89 -12.62
C THR A 27 -4.82 -7.80 -13.65
N ARG A 28 -5.79 -6.88 -13.77
CA ARG A 28 -5.71 -5.70 -14.62
C ARG A 28 -5.04 -4.53 -13.92
N SER A 29 -5.14 -4.45 -12.59
CA SER A 29 -4.50 -3.42 -11.78
C SER A 29 -3.11 -3.84 -11.32
N LEU A 30 -2.12 -2.97 -11.53
CA LEU A 30 -0.78 -3.10 -10.96
C LEU A 30 -0.83 -3.11 -9.43
N ALA A 31 -1.76 -2.36 -8.84
CA ALA A 31 -1.93 -2.31 -7.40
C ALA A 31 -2.32 -3.66 -6.81
N TYR A 32 -3.32 -4.35 -7.40
CA TYR A 32 -3.71 -5.68 -6.94
C TYR A 32 -2.72 -6.77 -7.37
N PHE A 33 -2.08 -6.64 -8.54
CA PHE A 33 -0.97 -7.52 -8.91
C PHE A 33 0.08 -7.58 -7.80
N THR A 34 0.57 -6.40 -7.41
CA THR A 34 1.60 -6.27 -6.39
C THR A 34 1.10 -6.59 -4.98
N ASP A 35 -0.13 -6.22 -4.62
CA ASP A 35 -0.70 -6.58 -3.32
C ASP A 35 -0.80 -8.10 -3.13
N LEU A 36 -1.33 -8.83 -4.13
CA LEU A 36 -1.47 -10.27 -4.07
C LEU A 36 -0.12 -10.99 -3.96
N ALA A 37 0.91 -10.53 -4.66
CA ALA A 37 2.26 -11.09 -4.54
C ALA A 37 2.78 -10.95 -3.10
N LEU A 38 2.65 -9.76 -2.50
CA LEU A 38 3.05 -9.53 -1.12
C LEU A 38 2.23 -10.34 -0.13
N ARG A 39 0.92 -10.49 -0.32
CA ARG A 39 0.07 -11.35 0.51
C ARG A 39 0.58 -12.79 0.52
N ARG A 40 1.02 -13.33 -0.63
CA ARG A 40 1.63 -14.67 -0.71
C ARG A 40 2.94 -14.74 0.09
N HIS A 41 3.83 -13.75 -0.05
CA HIS A 41 5.08 -13.71 0.72
C HIS A 41 4.83 -13.64 2.24
N GLU A 42 3.73 -13.01 2.66
CA GLU A 42 3.32 -12.94 4.06
C GLU A 42 2.66 -14.24 4.60
N GLY A 43 2.40 -15.22 3.73
CA GLY A 43 1.79 -16.52 4.06
C GLY A 43 0.28 -16.60 3.82
N SER A 44 -0.31 -15.66 3.09
CA SER A 44 -1.73 -15.67 2.74
C SER A 44 -2.05 -16.73 1.68
N VAL A 45 -3.26 -17.27 1.75
CA VAL A 45 -3.84 -18.12 0.71
C VAL A 45 -4.60 -17.23 -0.28
N VAL A 46 -4.23 -17.31 -1.56
CA VAL A 46 -4.87 -16.57 -2.65
C VAL A 46 -5.49 -17.58 -3.62
N THR A 47 -6.81 -17.68 -3.63
CA THR A 47 -7.56 -18.68 -4.41
C THR A 47 -8.46 -18.00 -5.44
N ARG A 48 -8.37 -18.43 -6.69
CA ARG A 48 -9.25 -17.97 -7.75
C ARG A 48 -10.54 -18.82 -7.77
N GLU A 49 -11.69 -18.19 -7.57
CA GLU A 49 -12.99 -18.86 -7.55
C GLU A 49 -13.95 -18.22 -8.56
N GLY A 50 -14.29 -18.93 -9.63
CA GLY A 50 -15.18 -18.43 -10.68
C GLY A 50 -14.65 -17.17 -11.35
N THR A 51 -15.22 -15.99 -11.06
CA THR A 51 -14.75 -14.69 -11.56
C THR A 51 -14.06 -13.79 -10.52
N LEU A 52 -14.08 -14.15 -9.23
CA LEU A 52 -13.41 -13.40 -8.16
C LEU A 52 -12.15 -14.12 -7.64
N THR A 53 -11.33 -13.41 -6.87
CA THR A 53 -10.21 -14.00 -6.12
C THR A 53 -10.46 -13.80 -4.63
N VAL A 54 -10.23 -14.84 -3.84
CA VAL A 54 -10.39 -14.87 -2.38
C VAL A 54 -9.01 -14.82 -1.75
N ILE A 55 -8.79 -13.86 -0.85
CA ILE A 55 -7.52 -13.67 -0.16
C ILE A 55 -7.76 -13.90 1.32
N ARG A 56 -7.05 -14.85 1.93
CA ARG A 56 -7.16 -15.17 3.36
C ARG A 56 -5.79 -15.15 4.02
N SER A 57 -5.70 -14.57 5.20
CA SER A 57 -4.51 -14.57 6.05
C SER A 57 -4.78 -15.37 7.33
N PRO A 58 -4.63 -16.71 7.33
CA PRO A 58 -4.98 -17.55 8.48
C PRO A 58 -4.24 -17.16 9.77
N GLN A 59 -3.02 -16.64 9.63
CA GLN A 59 -2.16 -16.24 10.75
C GLN A 59 -2.44 -14.82 11.26
N ASN A 60 -3.35 -14.07 10.64
CA ASN A 60 -3.75 -12.73 11.06
C ASN A 60 -5.19 -12.44 10.63
N GLN A 61 -6.17 -12.97 11.36
CA GLN A 61 -7.60 -12.85 11.00
C GLN A 61 -8.13 -11.43 11.17
N GLY A 62 -7.53 -10.63 12.06
CA GLY A 62 -7.85 -9.21 12.24
C GLY A 62 -7.35 -8.30 11.11
N PHE A 63 -6.50 -8.80 10.20
CA PHE A 63 -6.00 -8.01 9.08
C PHE A 63 -7.05 -7.91 7.97
N TRP A 64 -7.77 -6.78 7.89
CA TRP A 64 -8.89 -6.62 6.96
C TRP A 64 -8.48 -6.78 5.49
N TRP A 65 -7.47 -6.04 5.06
CA TRP A 65 -6.90 -6.11 3.72
C TRP A 65 -5.95 -7.32 3.50
N GLY A 66 -5.89 -8.24 4.46
CA GLY A 66 -5.37 -9.61 4.28
C GLY A 66 -6.47 -10.65 4.16
N ASN A 67 -7.73 -10.25 4.32
CA ASN A 67 -8.91 -11.09 4.32
C ASN A 67 -10.01 -10.39 3.51
N PHE A 68 -9.84 -10.38 2.18
CA PHE A 68 -10.69 -9.62 1.26
C PHE A 68 -11.06 -10.41 0.02
N LEU A 69 -12.10 -9.96 -0.68
CA LEU A 69 -12.45 -10.44 -2.01
C LEU A 69 -11.95 -9.45 -3.06
N LEU A 70 -11.22 -9.94 -4.06
CA LEU A 70 -10.89 -9.16 -5.24
C LEU A 70 -11.92 -9.44 -6.34
N MET A 71 -12.70 -8.41 -6.63
CA MET A 71 -13.77 -8.42 -7.62
C MET A 71 -13.19 -8.11 -9.00
N PRO A 72 -13.63 -8.80 -10.06
CA PRO A 72 -13.06 -8.66 -11.41
C PRO A 72 -13.46 -7.38 -12.13
N ALA A 73 -14.49 -6.69 -11.63
CA ALA A 73 -15.07 -5.50 -12.23
C ALA A 73 -15.78 -4.66 -11.17
N PRO A 74 -16.01 -3.36 -11.44
CA PRO A 74 -16.79 -2.48 -10.58
C PRO A 74 -18.22 -3.02 -10.34
N PRO A 75 -18.85 -2.69 -9.20
CA PRO A 75 -20.20 -3.15 -8.88
C PRO A 75 -21.22 -2.63 -9.91
N LEU A 76 -22.22 -3.45 -10.21
CA LEU A 76 -23.41 -3.07 -10.96
C LEU A 76 -24.56 -2.72 -10.00
N PRO A 77 -25.60 -2.00 -10.44
CA PRO A 77 -26.75 -1.68 -9.59
C PRO A 77 -27.34 -2.95 -8.95
N GLY A 78 -27.54 -2.93 -7.63
CA GLY A 78 -28.05 -4.08 -6.87
C GLY A 78 -27.03 -5.17 -6.52
N ASP A 79 -25.74 -4.97 -6.76
CA ASP A 79 -24.70 -5.95 -6.43
C ASP A 79 -24.37 -6.06 -4.94
N LEU A 80 -24.81 -5.11 -4.11
CA LEU A 80 -24.49 -5.06 -2.69
C LEU A 80 -24.77 -6.39 -1.97
N ASP A 81 -26.02 -6.88 -2.03
CA ASP A 81 -26.42 -8.12 -1.35
C ASP A 81 -25.62 -9.34 -1.84
N ARG A 82 -25.31 -9.37 -3.15
CA ARG A 82 -24.52 -10.44 -3.77
C ARG A 82 -23.09 -10.42 -3.24
N TRP A 83 -22.45 -9.25 -3.18
CA TRP A 83 -21.09 -9.08 -2.69
C TRP A 83 -21.01 -9.39 -1.19
N GLU A 84 -21.97 -8.94 -0.39
CA GLU A 84 -22.04 -9.25 1.04
C GLU A 84 -22.22 -10.75 1.30
N THR A 85 -23.10 -11.41 0.55
CA THR A 85 -23.31 -12.87 0.65
C THR A 85 -22.04 -13.62 0.27
N GLN A 86 -21.37 -13.23 -0.83
CA GLN A 86 -20.10 -13.82 -1.23
C GLN A 86 -19.05 -13.62 -0.14
N PHE A 87 -18.92 -12.42 0.42
CA PHE A 87 -17.94 -12.16 1.49
C PHE A 87 -18.21 -13.03 2.71
N GLN A 88 -19.45 -13.09 3.19
CA GLN A 88 -19.83 -13.89 4.36
C GLN A 88 -19.56 -15.39 4.15
N ASN A 89 -19.74 -15.90 2.94
CA ASN A 89 -19.45 -17.30 2.61
C ASN A 89 -17.94 -17.62 2.69
N HIS A 90 -17.08 -16.65 2.36
CA HIS A 90 -15.63 -16.87 2.32
C HIS A 90 -14.90 -16.44 3.59
N HIS A 91 -15.46 -15.50 4.34
CA HIS A 91 -14.91 -14.87 5.54
C HIS A 91 -15.95 -14.83 6.67
N SER A 92 -16.49 -15.99 7.04
CA SER A 92 -17.63 -16.10 7.96
C SER A 92 -17.38 -15.52 9.36
N ALA A 93 -16.12 -15.52 9.81
CA ALA A 93 -15.69 -14.96 11.10
C ALA A 93 -15.27 -13.48 11.04
N ALA A 94 -15.23 -12.87 9.86
CA ALA A 94 -14.78 -11.50 9.69
C ALA A 94 -15.88 -10.48 10.04
N HIS A 95 -15.54 -9.53 10.91
CA HIS A 95 -16.41 -8.41 11.27
C HIS A 95 -16.31 -7.23 10.31
N HIS A 96 -15.23 -7.15 9.54
CA HIS A 96 -15.05 -6.15 8.48
C HIS A 96 -15.69 -6.62 7.17
N ARG A 97 -15.77 -5.70 6.21
CA ARG A 97 -15.96 -6.01 4.79
C ARG A 97 -14.88 -5.31 4.01
N ALA A 98 -14.23 -6.05 3.10
CA ALA A 98 -13.20 -5.50 2.23
C ALA A 98 -13.33 -6.12 0.84
N PHE A 99 -13.51 -5.26 -0.15
CA PHE A 99 -13.62 -5.60 -1.55
C PHE A 99 -12.59 -4.79 -2.32
N GLY A 100 -11.61 -5.48 -2.91
CA GLY A 100 -10.78 -4.88 -3.93
C GLY A 100 -11.49 -4.96 -5.27
N VAL A 101 -11.29 -3.97 -6.15
CA VAL A 101 -11.85 -3.99 -7.51
C VAL A 101 -10.71 -3.94 -8.51
N ASP A 102 -10.57 -4.99 -9.33
CA ASP A 102 -9.49 -5.15 -10.29
C ASP A 102 -9.66 -4.26 -11.54
N THR A 103 -9.59 -2.94 -11.33
CA THR A 103 -9.60 -1.92 -12.37
C THR A 103 -8.44 -0.95 -12.17
N PRO A 104 -7.70 -0.56 -13.22
CA PRO A 104 -6.57 0.36 -13.12
C PRO A 104 -6.98 1.85 -13.12
N ASP A 105 -8.22 2.16 -13.49
CA ASP A 105 -8.70 3.53 -13.74
C ASP A 105 -9.51 4.13 -12.58
N GLY A 106 -9.74 3.36 -11.52
CA GLY A 106 -10.59 3.80 -10.39
C GLY A 106 -12.07 3.90 -10.73
N ASN A 107 -12.55 3.31 -11.83
CA ASN A 107 -13.98 3.31 -12.15
C ASN A 107 -14.78 2.62 -11.02
N GLU A 108 -15.61 3.39 -10.32
CA GLU A 108 -16.38 2.92 -9.18
C GLU A 108 -17.70 2.21 -9.54
N GLY A 109 -18.15 2.26 -10.78
CA GLY A 109 -19.43 1.66 -11.18
C GLY A 109 -20.60 2.17 -10.33
N ALA A 110 -21.47 1.26 -9.87
CA ALA A 110 -22.60 1.56 -9.00
C ALA A 110 -22.23 1.56 -7.50
N ALA A 111 -21.11 2.18 -7.12
CA ALA A 111 -20.65 2.20 -5.72
C ALA A 111 -21.55 3.04 -4.79
N ASP A 112 -22.50 3.82 -5.32
CA ASP A 112 -23.44 4.59 -4.51
C ASP A 112 -24.30 3.72 -3.60
N ASP A 113 -24.67 2.51 -4.03
CA ASP A 113 -25.39 1.54 -3.21
C ASP A 113 -24.57 1.15 -1.97
N PHE A 114 -23.25 1.00 -2.14
CA PHE A 114 -22.33 0.70 -1.04
C PHE A 114 -22.18 1.89 -0.11
N ARG A 115 -22.03 3.12 -0.63
CA ARG A 115 -21.98 4.34 0.19
C ARG A 115 -23.24 4.50 1.03
N ALA A 116 -24.42 4.31 0.42
CA ALA A 116 -25.70 4.36 1.12
C ALA A 116 -25.81 3.31 2.24
N ALA A 117 -25.15 2.16 2.08
CA ALA A 117 -25.04 1.11 3.09
C ALA A 117 -23.92 1.32 4.13
N GLY A 118 -23.25 2.49 4.11
CA GLY A 118 -22.22 2.87 5.08
C GLY A 118 -20.82 2.33 4.77
N TYR A 119 -20.55 1.93 3.53
CA TYR A 119 -19.20 1.60 3.09
C TYR A 119 -18.41 2.87 2.74
N GLN A 120 -17.11 2.81 2.98
CA GLN A 120 -16.14 3.74 2.45
C GLN A 120 -15.65 3.25 1.09
N VAL A 121 -15.76 4.11 0.08
CA VAL A 121 -15.20 3.88 -1.26
C VAL A 121 -13.92 4.69 -1.36
N MET A 122 -12.78 4.00 -1.43
CA MET A 122 -11.44 4.57 -1.40
C MET A 122 -10.81 4.50 -2.79
N HIS A 123 -10.14 5.60 -3.15
CA HIS A 123 -9.39 5.74 -4.39
C HIS A 123 -7.96 6.10 -4.03
N ASP A 124 -7.09 5.09 -4.00
CA ASP A 124 -5.68 5.33 -3.73
C ASP A 124 -4.93 5.54 -5.05
N THR A 125 -3.97 6.46 -5.04
CA THR A 125 -3.12 6.69 -6.20
C THR A 125 -2.03 5.64 -6.25
N VAL A 126 -1.89 4.97 -7.38
CA VAL A 126 -0.77 4.08 -7.67
C VAL A 126 0.32 4.91 -8.34
N LEU A 127 1.45 5.02 -7.67
CA LEU A 127 2.61 5.71 -8.18
C LEU A 127 3.71 4.73 -8.56
N THR A 128 4.32 4.97 -9.72
CA THR A 128 5.46 4.16 -10.19
C THR A 128 6.68 5.01 -10.45
N ALA A 129 7.84 4.39 -10.26
CA ALA A 129 9.12 4.92 -10.68
C ALA A 129 9.95 3.79 -11.27
N GLU A 130 10.66 4.06 -12.36
CA GLU A 130 11.84 3.27 -12.65
C GLU A 130 12.93 3.76 -11.70
N VAL A 131 13.54 4.91 -11.98
CA VAL A 131 14.63 5.46 -11.16
C VAL A 131 14.08 6.45 -10.14
N THR A 132 14.62 6.45 -8.92
CA THR A 132 14.38 7.51 -7.94
C THR A 132 15.54 8.49 -7.88
N HIS A 133 15.27 9.70 -7.40
CA HIS A 133 16.29 10.73 -7.18
C HIS A 133 16.39 11.06 -5.69
N PRO A 134 17.56 11.53 -5.20
CA PRO A 134 17.69 11.99 -3.83
C PRO A 134 16.64 13.04 -3.48
N PRO A 135 16.04 13.00 -2.28
CA PRO A 135 15.07 14.01 -1.87
C PRO A 135 15.73 15.38 -1.73
N ARG A 136 14.94 16.46 -1.88
CA ARG A 136 15.41 17.84 -1.71
C ARG A 136 16.11 18.09 -0.38
N ARG A 137 15.59 17.47 0.70
CA ARG A 137 16.21 17.45 2.01
C ARG A 137 16.67 16.03 2.31
N LEU A 138 17.93 15.74 2.02
CA LEU A 138 18.57 14.50 2.43
C LEU A 138 18.83 14.54 3.93
N ASN A 139 18.37 13.52 4.67
CA ASN A 139 18.71 13.36 6.07
C ASN A 139 20.02 12.58 6.20
N THR A 140 20.98 13.13 6.96
CA THR A 140 22.29 12.53 7.23
C THR A 140 22.50 12.22 8.70
N ASP A 141 21.51 12.53 9.55
CA ASP A 141 21.60 12.36 11.00
C ASP A 141 21.20 10.94 11.42
N ALA A 142 20.33 10.29 10.65
CA ALA A 142 19.87 8.94 10.90
C ALA A 142 20.69 7.89 10.11
N THR A 143 20.76 6.69 10.65
CA THR A 143 21.31 5.51 9.98
C THR A 143 20.18 4.78 9.24
N PHE A 144 20.32 4.59 7.93
CA PHE A 144 19.33 3.93 7.08
C PHE A 144 19.77 2.51 6.74
N ARG A 145 18.98 1.49 7.14
CA ARG A 145 19.33 0.09 6.91
C ARG A 145 18.13 -0.86 7.05
N PRO A 146 18.22 -2.09 6.50
CA PRO A 146 17.31 -3.17 6.86
C PRO A 146 17.31 -3.44 8.37
N LEU A 147 16.16 -3.90 8.87
CA LEU A 147 16.03 -4.45 10.21
C LEU A 147 16.80 -5.77 10.31
N ALA A 148 17.54 -5.98 11.39
CA ALA A 148 18.38 -7.17 11.58
C ALA A 148 18.27 -7.77 12.98
N THR A 149 18.05 -6.96 14.01
CA THR A 149 18.07 -7.40 15.40
C THR A 149 16.68 -7.39 16.02
N GLU A 150 16.48 -8.13 17.12
CA GLU A 150 15.24 -8.07 17.91
C GLU A 150 14.91 -6.65 18.37
N ALA A 151 15.94 -5.86 18.70
CA ALA A 151 15.76 -4.46 19.08
C ALA A 151 15.19 -3.63 17.93
N ASP A 152 15.60 -3.88 16.68
CA ASP A 152 15.05 -3.19 15.52
C ASP A 152 13.57 -3.53 15.31
N TRP A 153 13.21 -4.81 15.42
CA TRP A 153 11.82 -5.27 15.28
C TRP A 153 10.93 -4.72 16.40
N ALA A 154 11.44 -4.67 17.63
CA ALA A 154 10.75 -4.02 18.75
C ALA A 154 10.56 -2.52 18.48
N SER A 155 11.56 -1.84 17.92
CA SER A 155 11.50 -0.43 17.58
C SER A 155 10.49 -0.14 16.45
N ALA A 156 10.42 -1.00 15.43
CA ALA A 156 9.39 -0.90 14.39
C ALA A 156 7.98 -1.08 14.94
N HIS A 157 7.79 -2.01 15.89
CA HIS A 157 6.50 -2.16 16.57
C HIS A 157 6.15 -0.91 17.38
N ALA A 158 7.10 -0.34 18.13
CA ALA A 158 6.90 0.91 18.88
C ALA A 158 6.54 2.09 17.96
N LEU A 159 7.22 2.22 16.82
CA LEU A 159 6.92 3.22 15.80
C LEU A 159 5.47 3.11 15.31
N ARG A 160 5.02 1.91 14.97
CA ARG A 160 3.62 1.65 14.54
C ARG A 160 2.61 2.07 15.58
N MET A 161 2.83 1.69 16.84
CA MET A 161 1.94 2.07 17.93
C MET A 161 1.88 3.60 18.10
N ALA A 162 3.02 4.28 18.01
CA ALA A 162 3.07 5.74 18.11
C ALA A 162 2.38 6.44 16.93
N VAL A 163 2.49 5.90 15.71
CA VAL A 163 1.78 6.42 14.54
C VAL A 163 0.27 6.23 14.71
N ASN A 164 -0.20 5.05 15.11
CA ASN A 164 -1.63 4.78 15.34
C ASN A 164 -2.21 5.68 16.44
N ALA A 165 -1.50 5.83 17.56
CA ALA A 165 -1.96 6.66 18.69
C ALA A 165 -2.05 8.15 18.33
N ALA A 166 -1.28 8.62 17.35
CA ALA A 166 -1.29 10.01 16.90
C ALA A 166 -2.26 10.28 15.73
N ASP A 167 -2.89 9.23 15.19
CA ASP A 167 -3.87 9.35 14.11
C ASP A 167 -5.28 9.58 14.70
N PRO A 168 -5.96 10.69 14.38
CA PRO A 168 -7.35 10.92 14.80
C PRO A 168 -8.34 9.83 14.33
N SER A 169 -7.97 9.07 13.30
CA SER A 169 -8.71 7.94 12.74
C SER A 169 -8.05 6.58 12.99
N GLY A 170 -7.11 6.55 13.94
CA GLY A 170 -6.39 5.35 14.37
C GLY A 170 -7.33 4.28 14.92
N HIS A 171 -6.83 3.05 14.89
CA HIS A 171 -7.58 1.86 15.29
C HIS A 171 -7.59 1.68 16.81
N GLU A 172 -8.58 0.93 17.31
CA GLU A 172 -8.61 0.46 18.70
C GLU A 172 -7.29 -0.23 19.09
N GLU A 173 -6.73 0.15 20.24
CA GLU A 173 -5.35 -0.14 20.61
C GLU A 173 -5.04 -1.65 20.70
N THR A 174 -5.93 -2.43 21.31
CA THR A 174 -5.73 -3.86 21.58
C THR A 174 -5.70 -4.64 20.27
N GLY A 175 -6.73 -4.45 19.43
CA GLY A 175 -6.83 -5.07 18.12
C GLY A 175 -5.68 -4.62 17.21
N TYR A 176 -5.32 -3.34 17.23
CA TYR A 176 -4.20 -2.83 16.43
C TYR A 176 -2.86 -3.40 16.88
N ARG A 177 -2.63 -3.57 18.19
CA ARG A 177 -1.41 -4.17 18.74
C ARG A 177 -1.25 -5.61 18.29
N GLU A 178 -2.31 -6.41 18.36
CA GLU A 178 -2.31 -7.79 17.88
C GLU A 178 -2.03 -7.85 16.38
N PHE A 179 -2.77 -7.05 15.59
CA PHE A 179 -2.56 -6.91 14.15
C PHE A 179 -1.11 -6.54 13.81
N SER A 180 -0.56 -5.52 14.47
CA SER A 180 0.79 -4.99 14.24
C SER A 180 1.86 -6.04 14.55
N THR A 181 1.71 -6.76 15.66
CA THR A 181 2.61 -7.86 16.05
C THR A 181 2.64 -8.96 14.98
N LEU A 182 1.47 -9.43 14.56
CA LEU A 182 1.35 -10.49 13.56
C LEU A 182 1.83 -10.04 12.18
N LYS A 183 1.61 -8.77 11.83
CA LYS A 183 2.05 -8.16 10.57
C LYS A 183 3.57 -8.00 10.50
N LEU A 184 4.21 -7.55 11.58
CA LEU A 184 5.68 -7.48 11.62
C LEU A 184 6.30 -8.89 11.57
N ALA A 185 5.68 -9.87 12.22
CA ALA A 185 6.13 -11.25 12.12
C ALA A 185 6.03 -11.79 10.67
N SER A 186 5.02 -11.40 9.89
CA SER A 186 4.94 -11.79 8.47
C SER A 186 5.97 -11.08 7.60
N TYR A 187 6.23 -9.79 7.83
CA TYR A 187 7.32 -9.08 7.16
C TYR A 187 8.69 -9.68 7.45
N ARG A 188 8.93 -10.06 8.72
CA ARG A 188 10.17 -10.73 9.11
C ARG A 188 10.37 -12.04 8.36
N ARG A 189 9.34 -12.90 8.29
CA ARG A 189 9.41 -14.14 7.51
C ARG A 189 9.67 -13.90 6.03
N ALA A 190 8.98 -12.92 5.43
CA ALA A 190 9.19 -12.57 4.03
C ALA A 190 10.62 -12.05 3.78
N GLN A 191 11.17 -11.26 4.70
CA GLN A 191 12.55 -10.79 4.64
C GLN A 191 13.56 -11.93 4.79
N GLU A 192 13.37 -12.82 5.77
CA GLU A 192 14.23 -14.00 5.99
C GLU A 192 14.19 -14.97 4.80
N ALA A 193 13.08 -15.03 4.08
CA ALA A 193 12.94 -15.79 2.83
C ALA A 193 13.52 -15.07 1.58
N GLY A 194 14.05 -13.86 1.73
CA GLY A 194 14.67 -13.11 0.63
C GLY A 194 13.69 -12.43 -0.32
N HIS A 195 12.42 -12.26 0.08
CA HIS A 195 11.39 -11.62 -0.75
C HIS A 195 11.36 -10.09 -0.63
N GLY A 196 12.23 -9.50 0.17
CA GLY A 196 12.26 -8.06 0.42
C GLY A 196 12.89 -7.72 1.76
N ALA A 197 12.67 -6.50 2.22
CA ALA A 197 13.12 -6.07 3.53
C ALA A 197 12.21 -5.00 4.14
N LEU A 198 12.17 -4.97 5.47
CA LEU A 198 11.77 -3.79 6.22
C LEU A 198 13.03 -2.95 6.47
N LEU A 199 13.00 -1.69 6.07
CA LEU A 199 14.07 -0.73 6.30
C LEU A 199 13.63 0.34 7.29
N GLY A 200 14.58 0.81 8.09
CA GLY A 200 14.36 1.87 9.06
C GLY A 200 15.41 2.97 8.99
N ALA A 201 15.01 4.16 9.42
CA ALA A 201 15.89 5.26 9.76
C ALA A 201 16.03 5.33 11.29
N PHE A 202 17.23 5.06 11.80
CA PHE A 202 17.52 4.95 13.23
C PHE A 202 18.33 6.16 13.70
N ASP A 203 18.01 6.69 14.88
CA ASP A 203 18.88 7.68 15.54
C ASP A 203 20.12 7.03 16.17
N ASP A 204 20.94 7.85 16.83
CA ASP A 204 22.17 7.44 17.52
C ASP A 204 21.94 6.51 18.71
N THR A 205 20.73 6.53 19.28
CA THR A 205 20.31 5.59 20.34
C THR A 205 19.84 4.24 19.81
N GLY A 206 19.65 4.13 18.49
CA GLY A 206 19.07 2.96 17.85
C GLY A 206 17.54 2.94 17.82
N THR A 207 16.88 4.08 18.08
CA THR A 207 15.43 4.21 17.98
C THR A 207 15.02 4.48 16.53
N MET A 208 14.04 3.73 16.04
CA MET A 208 13.51 3.84 14.69
C MET A 208 12.55 5.03 14.58
N LEU A 209 12.97 6.06 13.83
CA LEU A 209 12.20 7.29 13.62
C LEU A 209 11.28 7.22 12.39
N CYS A 210 11.62 6.37 11.43
CA CYS A 210 10.88 6.19 10.18
C CYS A 210 11.10 4.77 9.65
N GLY A 211 10.07 4.19 9.04
CA GLY A 211 10.08 2.83 8.53
C GLY A 211 9.33 2.67 7.23
N LEU A 212 9.73 1.67 6.45
CA LEU A 212 8.95 1.15 5.33
C LEU A 212 9.39 -0.28 5.00
N GLY A 213 8.52 -1.02 4.33
CA GLY A 213 8.86 -2.27 3.66
C GLY A 213 9.02 -2.07 2.16
N ILE A 214 9.91 -2.84 1.54
CA ILE A 214 9.98 -2.99 0.09
C ILE A 214 10.13 -4.47 -0.26
N PHE A 215 9.19 -4.99 -1.04
CA PHE A 215 9.11 -6.42 -1.33
C PHE A 215 8.96 -6.66 -2.83
N ASP A 216 9.58 -7.74 -3.30
CA ASP A 216 9.41 -8.24 -4.65
C ASP A 216 7.95 -8.62 -4.88
N ALA A 217 7.44 -8.28 -6.05
CA ALA A 217 6.11 -8.64 -6.51
C ALA A 217 6.15 -9.53 -7.76
N GLY A 218 7.35 -9.92 -8.22
CA GLY A 218 7.56 -10.63 -9.46
C GLY A 218 7.69 -9.69 -10.66
N GLU A 219 8.08 -10.26 -11.80
CA GLU A 219 8.28 -9.54 -13.06
C GLU A 219 9.25 -8.33 -12.97
N GLY A 220 10.13 -8.30 -11.97
CA GLY A 220 11.03 -7.16 -11.72
C GLY A 220 10.31 -5.93 -11.16
N VAL A 221 9.16 -6.12 -10.52
CA VAL A 221 8.38 -5.08 -9.84
C VAL A 221 8.56 -5.25 -8.32
N ALA A 222 8.77 -4.16 -7.59
CA ALA A 222 8.74 -4.18 -6.12
C ALA A 222 7.74 -3.16 -5.58
N ARG A 223 7.04 -3.52 -4.50
CA ARG A 223 6.04 -2.68 -3.85
C ARG A 223 6.51 -2.22 -2.48
N TYR A 224 6.38 -0.92 -2.23
CA TYR A 224 6.54 -0.35 -0.90
C TYR A 224 5.33 -0.66 -0.02
N GLN A 225 5.57 -0.83 1.27
CA GLN A 225 4.54 -1.02 2.27
C GLN A 225 4.79 -0.18 3.51
N SER A 226 3.72 0.26 4.16
CA SER A 226 3.75 0.85 5.51
C SER A 226 4.81 1.95 5.68
N VAL A 227 4.77 2.98 4.84
CA VAL A 227 5.66 4.13 4.98
C VAL A 227 5.20 4.95 6.17
N GLU A 228 5.95 4.87 7.26
CA GLU A 228 5.60 5.41 8.57
C GLU A 228 6.70 6.34 9.07
N THR A 229 6.33 7.45 9.70
CA THR A 229 7.28 8.37 10.33
C THR A 229 6.73 8.76 11.69
N HIS A 230 7.57 8.64 12.71
CA HIS A 230 7.23 8.99 14.08
C HIS A 230 6.69 10.43 14.11
N PRO A 231 5.57 10.72 14.80
CA PRO A 231 4.95 12.05 14.79
C PRO A 231 5.92 13.19 15.11
N GLU A 232 6.80 12.98 16.09
CA GLU A 232 7.81 13.95 16.53
C GLU A 232 9.03 14.04 15.60
N ALA A 233 9.19 13.09 14.66
CA ALA A 233 10.29 13.06 13.71
C ALA A 233 9.89 13.54 12.29
N ARG A 234 8.66 14.00 12.10
CA ARG A 234 8.15 14.50 10.82
C ARG A 234 8.91 15.74 10.34
N SER A 235 8.81 16.02 9.05
CA SER A 235 9.43 17.18 8.40
C SER A 235 10.96 17.25 8.49
N ARG A 236 11.65 16.15 8.86
CA ARG A 236 13.13 16.04 8.96
C ARG A 236 13.82 15.45 7.71
N GLY A 237 13.06 15.19 6.64
CA GLY A 237 13.57 14.55 5.41
C GLY A 237 13.68 13.02 5.47
N LEU A 238 13.34 12.40 6.62
CA LEU A 238 13.51 10.95 6.85
C LEU A 238 12.81 10.08 5.81
N ALA A 239 11.51 10.27 5.59
CA ALA A 239 10.71 9.43 4.70
C ALA A 239 11.22 9.47 3.25
N GLY A 240 11.53 10.67 2.74
CA GLY A 240 12.07 10.81 1.38
C GLY A 240 13.45 10.16 1.22
N THR A 241 14.30 10.29 2.24
CA THR A 241 15.61 9.62 2.24
C THR A 241 15.44 8.10 2.28
N LEU A 242 14.57 7.60 3.17
CA LEU A 242 14.34 6.16 3.31
C LEU A 242 13.72 5.54 2.04
N VAL A 243 12.77 6.22 1.38
CA VAL A 243 12.22 5.78 0.08
C VAL A 243 13.32 5.69 -0.97
N HIS A 244 14.17 6.71 -1.09
CA HIS A 244 15.28 6.67 -2.04
C HIS A 244 16.30 5.57 -1.71
N THR A 245 16.65 5.38 -0.44
CA THR A 245 17.56 4.31 0.01
C THR A 245 16.99 2.92 -0.27
N ALA A 246 15.70 2.71 -0.01
CA ALA A 246 15.03 1.44 -0.28
C ALA A 246 14.94 1.12 -1.77
N ALA A 247 14.73 2.13 -2.62
CA ALA A 247 14.79 1.97 -4.08
C ALA A 247 16.16 1.41 -4.53
N ALA A 248 17.25 1.98 -4.02
CA ALA A 248 18.61 1.52 -4.33
C ALA A 248 18.82 0.08 -3.82
N TRP A 249 18.39 -0.20 -2.58
CA TRP A 249 18.47 -1.53 -1.99
C TRP A 249 17.71 -2.58 -2.83
N ALA A 250 16.47 -2.31 -3.24
CA ALA A 250 15.67 -3.25 -4.04
C ALA A 250 16.26 -3.48 -5.44
N ARG A 251 16.87 -2.46 -6.05
CA ARG A 251 17.59 -2.62 -7.33
C ARG A 251 18.77 -3.56 -7.20
N GLU A 252 19.55 -3.40 -6.14
CA GLU A 252 20.74 -4.20 -5.88
C GLU A 252 20.39 -5.64 -5.47
N HIS A 253 19.40 -5.83 -4.59
CA HIS A 253 19.13 -7.11 -3.94
C HIS A 253 18.00 -7.92 -4.58
N LEU A 254 17.02 -7.25 -5.21
CA LEU A 254 15.85 -7.90 -5.84
C LEU A 254 15.89 -7.83 -7.37
N GLY A 255 16.84 -7.08 -7.96
CA GLY A 255 16.88 -6.87 -9.41
C GLY A 255 15.69 -6.08 -9.96
N THR A 256 15.03 -5.28 -9.10
CA THR A 256 13.83 -4.54 -9.46
C THR A 256 14.10 -3.49 -10.54
N ARG A 257 13.17 -3.39 -11.50
CA ARG A 257 13.15 -2.38 -12.57
C ARG A 257 12.07 -1.32 -12.33
N THR A 258 10.95 -1.73 -11.76
CA THR A 258 9.78 -0.89 -11.50
C THR A 258 9.43 -0.89 -10.02
N LEU A 259 9.32 0.30 -9.44
CA LEU A 259 8.96 0.54 -8.06
C LEU A 259 7.50 0.98 -8.01
N VAL A 260 6.74 0.48 -7.04
CA VAL A 260 5.31 0.77 -6.89
C VAL A 260 5.03 1.24 -5.46
N ILE A 261 4.39 2.39 -5.33
CA ILE A 261 3.82 2.89 -4.08
C ILE A 261 2.32 3.05 -4.32
N VAL A 262 1.50 2.64 -3.36
CA VAL A 262 0.09 3.03 -3.32
C VAL A 262 -0.12 3.91 -2.11
N ALA A 263 -0.74 5.06 -2.33
CA ALA A 263 -0.94 6.06 -1.31
C ALA A 263 -2.33 6.71 -1.44
N ASP A 264 -2.96 6.99 -0.30
CA ASP A 264 -4.13 7.84 -0.25
C ASP A 264 -3.76 9.24 -0.80
N PRO A 265 -4.46 9.74 -1.84
CA PRO A 265 -4.19 11.05 -2.43
C PRO A 265 -4.39 12.21 -1.44
N ASN A 266 -5.21 12.02 -0.40
CA ASN A 266 -5.45 13.02 0.64
C ASN A 266 -4.36 13.03 1.72
N TYR A 267 -3.50 12.00 1.74
CA TYR A 267 -2.39 11.94 2.66
C TYR A 267 -1.18 12.70 2.10
N HIS A 268 -0.49 13.45 2.96
CA HIS A 268 0.62 14.36 2.60
C HIS A 268 1.84 13.68 1.95
N ALA A 269 1.81 12.36 1.74
CA ALA A 269 2.91 11.58 1.20
C ALA A 269 2.99 11.60 -0.33
N GLN A 270 1.92 11.93 -1.08
CA GLN A 270 2.00 11.90 -2.55
C GLN A 270 3.07 12.86 -3.10
N ALA A 271 3.05 14.13 -2.67
CA ALA A 271 4.04 15.12 -3.10
C ALA A 271 5.48 14.72 -2.70
N LEU A 272 5.64 13.99 -1.59
CA LEU A 272 6.93 13.43 -1.20
C LEU A 272 7.42 12.41 -2.23
N TYR A 273 6.57 11.45 -2.64
CA TYR A 273 6.94 10.43 -3.60
C TYR A 273 7.24 11.03 -4.98
N GLU A 274 6.41 11.98 -5.44
CA GLU A 274 6.67 12.70 -6.69
C GLU A 274 8.00 13.46 -6.65
N SER A 275 8.36 14.04 -5.50
CA SER A 275 9.63 14.75 -5.34
C SER A 275 10.88 13.85 -5.46
N VAL A 276 10.72 12.53 -5.31
CA VAL A 276 11.81 11.54 -5.46
C VAL A 276 11.70 10.71 -6.74
N GLY A 277 10.84 11.12 -7.69
CA GLY A 277 10.79 10.55 -9.04
C GLY A 277 9.62 9.61 -9.33
N PHE A 278 8.66 9.47 -8.40
CA PHE A 278 7.43 8.72 -8.68
C PHE A 278 6.44 9.54 -9.51
N THR A 279 5.63 8.84 -10.30
CA THR A 279 4.56 9.42 -11.11
C THR A 279 3.28 8.60 -10.95
N ALA A 280 2.12 9.26 -10.91
CA ALA A 280 0.83 8.57 -10.85
C ALA A 280 0.54 7.83 -12.17
N THR A 281 0.16 6.56 -12.08
CA THR A 281 -0.10 5.70 -13.26
C THR A 281 -1.43 4.97 -13.24
N GLU A 282 -1.96 4.65 -12.06
CA GLU A 282 -3.26 4.00 -11.90
C GLU A 282 -3.98 4.55 -10.67
N VAL A 283 -5.26 4.19 -10.52
CA VAL A 283 -6.04 4.41 -9.31
C VAL A 283 -6.51 3.05 -8.80
N GLN A 284 -6.12 2.70 -7.57
CA GLN A 284 -6.60 1.52 -6.88
C GLN A 284 -7.97 1.82 -6.26
N LEU A 285 -8.99 1.07 -6.69
CA LEU A 285 -10.32 1.13 -6.10
C LEU A 285 -10.48 0.06 -5.02
N ALA A 286 -10.94 0.51 -3.85
CA ALA A 286 -11.20 -0.32 -2.68
C ALA A 286 -12.53 0.08 -2.04
N ILE A 287 -13.35 -0.90 -1.67
CA ILE A 287 -14.62 -0.68 -0.97
C ILE A 287 -14.55 -1.42 0.36
N GLN A 288 -14.70 -0.70 1.48
CA GLN A 288 -14.58 -1.29 2.81
C GLN A 288 -15.69 -0.84 3.75
N LYS A 289 -15.95 -1.66 4.76
CA LYS A 289 -16.76 -1.31 5.92
C LYS A 289 -16.05 -1.80 7.16
N ARG A 290 -15.72 -0.85 8.06
CA ARG A 290 -15.09 -1.16 9.34
C ARG A 290 -16.06 -1.93 10.24
N PRO A 291 -15.57 -2.81 11.14
CA PRO A 291 -16.37 -3.35 12.23
C PRO A 291 -17.02 -2.23 13.05
N ALA A 292 -18.14 -2.52 13.71
CA ALA A 292 -18.71 -1.58 14.67
C ALA A 292 -17.75 -1.40 15.86
N GLY A 293 -17.37 -0.16 16.17
CA GLY A 293 -16.48 0.17 17.29
C GLY A 293 -15.02 0.48 16.92
N ASP A 294 -14.69 0.53 15.62
CA ASP A 294 -13.38 0.95 15.06
C ASP A 294 -13.52 2.09 14.02
#